data_AF-A0A1F8FW58-F1
#
_entry.id   AF-A0A1F8FW58-F1
#
_cell.length_a   1.000
_cell.length_b   1.000
_cell.length_c   1.000
_cell.angle_alpha   90.00
_cell.angle_beta   90.00
_cell.angle_gamma   90.00
#
_symmetry.space_group_name_H-M   'P 1'
#
loop_
_entity.id
_entity.type
_entity.pdbx_description
1 polymer ?
#
loop_
_entity_poly.entity_id
_entity_poly.type
_entity_poly.pdbx_seq_one_letter_code
_entity_poly.pdbx_strand_id
1 'polypeptide(L)'
;MKESRFWKNGIFDPILPKRTIPFFREIRRTFSGEDIMANGSVGFTSVMDDMRQMKAVISQIPVFRVHPDVRDEWRRAADLLEKGSEEEAVSVGADAVKSIRNMLGAFLRSSVIGKAIGDVRQPGHFQKLVDERDADNYDEDVVGSLRKKLSDLEEAVRAETNGTFEQRVAAYTAMSQAIESADQEQKKRDEKRRVQAAADKKAAKVAKEESTRVANRQAALAQQRQAEEQRRQVAADARSIL
;
A
#
# COMPACT_ATOMS: atom_id res chain seq x y z
N MET A 1 -1.92 21.52 38.13
CA MET A 1 -1.69 21.24 36.70
C MET A 1 -0.92 19.93 36.59
N LYS A 2 -1.49 18.89 35.99
CA LYS A 2 -0.79 17.62 35.70
C LYS A 2 -0.96 17.32 34.22
N GLU A 3 0.06 17.70 33.45
CA GLU A 3 0.17 17.30 32.05
C GLU A 3 0.60 15.84 31.96
N SER A 4 -0.25 15.09 31.27
CA SER A 4 -0.06 13.70 30.86
C SER A 4 1.08 13.62 29.85
N ARG A 5 2.27 13.16 30.27
CA ARG A 5 3.51 13.15 29.44
C ARG A 5 3.55 12.02 28.40
N PHE A 6 2.50 11.93 27.58
CA PHE A 6 2.41 11.06 26.40
C PHE A 6 3.22 11.59 25.19
N TRP A 7 4.03 12.65 25.38
CA TRP A 7 4.77 13.33 24.32
C TRP A 7 6.12 13.85 24.85
N LYS A 8 7.24 13.26 24.43
CA LYS A 8 8.56 13.93 24.32
C LYS A 8 9.47 13.10 23.40
N ASN A 9 9.91 13.73 22.30
CA ASN A 9 10.97 13.28 21.34
C ASN A 9 10.60 12.33 20.17
N GLY A 10 9.34 12.31 19.71
CA GLY A 10 9.06 11.98 18.30
C GLY A 10 8.85 10.49 17.92
N ILE A 11 7.73 9.90 18.39
CA ILE A 11 6.93 8.81 17.76
C ILE A 11 7.51 7.37 17.91
N PHE A 12 6.79 6.28 18.22
CA PHE A 12 5.45 5.95 18.76
C PHE A 12 5.46 4.44 19.10
N ASP A 13 4.79 4.05 20.19
CA ASP A 13 4.63 2.65 20.64
C ASP A 13 3.17 2.23 20.45
N PRO A 14 2.92 1.13 19.71
CA PRO A 14 1.83 0.25 20.09
C PRO A 14 2.23 -1.23 20.02
N ILE A 15 2.23 -1.87 21.19
CA ILE A 15 1.90 -3.28 21.47
C ILE A 15 1.86 -4.18 20.22
N LEU A 16 2.95 -4.91 19.97
CA LEU A 16 2.94 -6.05 19.05
C LEU A 16 2.24 -7.24 19.72
N PRO A 17 1.38 -7.99 19.00
CA PRO A 17 0.83 -9.24 19.51
C PRO A 17 1.99 -10.22 19.79
N LYS A 18 1.92 -10.95 20.93
CA LYS A 18 2.94 -11.88 21.47
C LYS A 18 3.47 -12.96 20.50
N ARG A 19 2.94 -13.02 19.27
CA ARG A 19 3.30 -13.98 18.20
C ARG A 19 4.41 -13.52 17.25
N THR A 20 4.92 -12.28 17.32
CA THR A 20 6.05 -11.81 16.48
C THR A 20 7.44 -12.12 17.06
N ILE A 21 7.54 -12.47 18.34
CA ILE A 21 8.81 -12.81 19.03
C ILE A 21 9.50 -14.07 18.47
N PRO A 22 8.78 -15.17 18.13
CA PRO A 22 9.41 -16.36 17.54
C PRO A 22 10.05 -16.09 16.17
N PHE A 23 9.47 -15.17 15.38
CA PHE A 23 9.95 -14.85 14.03
C PHE A 23 11.35 -14.24 14.03
N PHE A 24 11.67 -13.37 15.00
CA PHE A 24 13.00 -12.74 15.08
C PHE A 24 14.09 -13.69 15.59
N ARG A 25 13.75 -14.73 16.36
CA ARG A 25 14.72 -15.78 16.78
C ARG A 25 15.15 -16.68 15.63
N GLU A 26 14.24 -16.98 14.71
CA GLU A 26 14.49 -17.83 13.56
C GLU A 26 15.36 -17.11 12.50
N ILE A 27 15.12 -15.81 12.29
CA ILE A 27 15.91 -14.94 11.40
C ILE A 27 17.38 -14.82 11.82
N ARG A 28 17.67 -14.85 13.13
CA ARG A 28 19.05 -14.79 13.66
C ARG A 28 19.94 -15.91 13.11
N ARG A 29 19.37 -17.04 12.67
CA ARG A 29 20.11 -18.21 12.17
C ARG A 29 20.31 -18.24 10.65
N THR A 30 19.55 -17.47 9.87
CA THR A 30 19.48 -17.70 8.40
C THR A 30 20.45 -16.85 7.57
N PHE A 31 21.18 -15.90 8.16
CA PHE A 31 22.12 -15.04 7.43
C PHE A 31 23.54 -15.11 8.01
N SER A 32 24.36 -16.00 7.45
CA SER A 32 25.82 -15.98 7.60
C SER A 32 26.38 -14.82 6.76
N GLY A 33 26.39 -13.62 7.34
CA GLY A 33 26.97 -12.41 6.74
C GLY A 33 28.50 -12.48 6.69
N GLU A 34 29.06 -13.44 5.96
CA GLU A 34 30.51 -13.62 5.81
C GLU A 34 31.14 -12.69 4.75
N ASP A 35 30.36 -12.06 3.86
CA ASP A 35 30.94 -11.23 2.79
C ASP A 35 31.16 -9.74 3.10
N ILE A 36 30.73 -9.23 4.28
CA ILE A 36 30.85 -7.80 4.61
C ILE A 36 32.22 -7.44 5.21
N MET A 37 33.00 -8.42 5.66
CA MET A 37 34.27 -8.20 6.37
C MET A 37 35.52 -8.18 5.45
N ALA A 38 35.34 -8.33 4.13
CA ALA A 38 36.45 -8.65 3.24
C ALA A 38 37.39 -7.47 2.89
N ASN A 39 37.03 -6.21 3.16
CA ASN A 39 37.85 -5.06 2.74
C ASN A 39 38.14 -4.05 3.84
N GLY A 40 39.34 -4.18 4.42
CA GLY A 40 40.07 -3.09 5.08
C GLY A 40 39.68 -2.83 6.53
N SER A 41 40.67 -2.61 7.38
CA SER A 41 40.54 -2.24 8.79
C SER A 41 39.41 -1.22 9.01
N VAL A 42 38.36 -1.62 9.74
CA VAL A 42 37.24 -0.74 10.06
C VAL A 42 37.70 0.27 11.11
N GLY A 43 38.00 1.49 10.67
CA GLY A 43 38.40 2.59 11.55
C GLY A 43 37.23 3.13 12.37
N PHE A 44 37.55 3.75 13.51
CA PHE A 44 36.62 4.41 14.44
C PHE A 44 35.56 5.29 13.75
N THR A 45 35.98 6.13 12.82
CA THR A 45 35.10 7.04 12.07
C THR A 45 34.12 6.28 11.17
N SER A 46 34.55 5.17 10.58
CA SER A 46 33.72 4.33 9.70
C SER A 46 32.56 3.67 10.45
N VAL A 47 32.81 3.14 11.67
CA VAL A 47 31.75 2.52 12.48
C VAL A 47 30.71 3.56 12.91
N MET A 48 31.16 4.76 13.26
CA MET A 48 30.27 5.84 13.67
C MET A 48 29.38 6.35 12.54
N ASP A 49 29.93 6.47 11.34
CA ASP A 49 29.17 6.85 10.16
C ASP A 49 28.18 5.76 9.77
N ASP A 50 28.58 4.48 9.82
CA ASP A 50 27.70 3.33 9.61
C ASP A 50 26.53 3.30 10.61
N MET A 51 26.79 3.54 11.89
CA MET A 51 25.75 3.61 12.92
C MET A 51 24.79 4.78 12.65
N ARG A 52 25.30 5.96 12.31
CA ARG A 52 24.45 7.12 11.97
C ARG A 52 23.58 6.86 10.76
N GLN A 53 24.16 6.35 9.69
CA GLN A 53 23.44 5.99 8.46
C GLN A 53 22.37 4.95 8.75
N MET A 54 22.72 3.91 9.51
CA MET A 54 21.80 2.84 9.87
C MET A 54 20.61 3.34 10.70
N LYS A 55 20.84 4.27 11.65
CA LYS A 55 19.76 4.92 12.39
C LYS A 55 18.83 5.71 11.47
N ALA A 56 19.39 6.46 10.52
CA ALA A 56 18.61 7.21 9.55
C ALA A 56 17.75 6.29 8.68
N VAL A 57 18.32 5.20 8.16
CA VAL A 57 17.62 4.19 7.36
C VAL A 57 16.47 3.55 8.13
N ILE A 58 16.70 3.13 9.38
CA ILE A 58 15.66 2.49 10.20
C ILE A 58 14.51 3.45 10.51
N SER A 59 14.80 4.74 10.70
CA SER A 59 13.77 5.73 10.99
C SER A 59 12.79 5.95 9.83
N GLN A 60 13.18 5.58 8.61
CA GLN A 60 12.32 5.64 7.43
C GLN A 60 11.31 4.49 7.36
N ILE A 61 11.43 3.46 8.22
CA ILE A 61 10.56 2.28 8.23
C ILE A 61 9.81 2.21 9.56
N PRO A 62 8.63 2.84 9.69
CA PRO A 62 7.92 3.01 10.97
C PRO A 62 7.63 1.70 11.71
N VAL A 63 7.45 0.61 10.95
CA VAL A 63 7.09 -0.72 11.46
C VAL A 63 8.30 -1.60 11.79
N PHE A 64 9.50 -1.23 11.35
CA PHE A 64 10.71 -2.01 11.63
C PHE A 64 11.21 -1.73 13.04
N ARG A 65 11.52 -2.79 13.78
CA ARG A 65 11.98 -2.72 15.18
C ARG A 65 13.27 -3.50 15.34
N VAL A 66 14.28 -2.83 15.92
CA VAL A 66 15.53 -3.47 16.35
C VAL A 66 15.30 -4.19 17.68
N HIS A 67 15.80 -5.43 17.78
CA HIS A 67 15.73 -6.25 18.99
C HIS A 67 16.40 -5.53 20.19
N PRO A 68 15.84 -5.62 21.41
CA PRO A 68 16.40 -4.96 22.60
C PRO A 68 17.89 -5.26 22.81
N ASP A 69 18.31 -6.52 22.75
CA ASP A 69 19.71 -6.93 22.93
C ASP A 69 20.67 -6.17 21.98
N VAL A 70 20.30 -6.03 20.71
CA VAL A 70 21.13 -5.35 19.71
C VAL A 70 21.08 -3.83 19.88
N ARG A 71 19.98 -3.30 20.41
CA ARG A 71 19.89 -1.89 20.82
C ARG A 71 20.78 -1.60 22.02
N ASP A 72 20.88 -2.55 22.94
CA ASP A 72 21.73 -2.44 24.13
C ASP A 72 23.21 -2.60 23.76
N GLU A 73 23.55 -3.47 22.81
CA GLU A 73 24.90 -3.52 22.19
C GLU A 73 25.26 -2.19 21.51
N TRP A 74 24.33 -1.61 20.74
CA TRP A 74 24.54 -0.31 20.11
C TRP A 74 24.74 0.81 21.14
N ARG A 75 23.96 0.82 22.23
CA ARG A 75 24.15 1.77 23.35
C ARG A 75 25.48 1.54 24.04
N ARG A 76 25.85 0.29 24.29
CA ARG A 76 27.14 -0.07 24.88
C ARG A 76 28.30 0.42 24.02
N ALA A 77 28.21 0.31 22.69
CA ALA A 77 29.19 0.90 21.79
C ALA A 77 29.27 2.42 22.00
N ALA A 78 28.13 3.14 22.06
CA ALA A 78 28.11 4.57 22.37
C ALA A 78 28.76 4.93 23.72
N ASP A 79 28.46 4.17 24.77
CA ASP A 79 29.02 4.40 26.11
C ASP A 79 30.54 4.12 26.16
N LEU A 80 31.03 3.13 25.40
CA LEU A 80 32.46 2.81 25.28
C LEU A 80 33.21 3.92 24.53
N LEU A 81 32.56 4.56 23.56
CA LEU A 81 33.10 5.73 22.86
C LEU A 81 33.26 6.93 23.80
N GLU A 82 32.25 7.20 24.64
CA GLU A 82 32.31 8.28 25.64
C GLU A 82 33.41 8.06 26.69
N LYS A 83 33.79 6.81 26.93
CA LYS A 83 34.84 6.40 27.88
C LYS A 83 36.24 6.31 27.27
N GLY A 84 36.40 6.62 25.97
CA GLY A 84 37.70 6.58 25.28
C GLY A 84 38.22 5.17 24.99
N SER A 85 37.37 4.14 25.03
CA SER A 85 37.72 2.75 24.72
C SER A 85 37.42 2.43 23.25
N GLU A 86 38.24 2.99 22.34
CA GLU A 86 37.97 3.00 20.90
C GLU A 86 37.94 1.61 20.25
N GLU A 87 38.87 0.71 20.59
CA GLU A 87 38.92 -0.64 20.00
C GLU A 87 37.70 -1.50 20.38
N GLU A 88 37.31 -1.49 21.66
CA GLU A 88 36.13 -2.22 22.12
C GLU A 88 34.84 -1.63 21.53
N ALA A 89 34.77 -0.29 21.41
CA ALA A 89 33.65 0.39 20.78
C ALA A 89 33.50 0.05 19.30
N VAL A 90 34.61 -0.03 18.55
CA VAL A 90 34.63 -0.42 17.14
C VAL A 90 34.13 -1.85 16.98
N SER A 91 34.61 -2.79 17.80
CA SER A 91 34.18 -4.18 17.76
C SER A 91 32.67 -4.33 18.05
N VAL A 92 32.20 -3.77 19.17
CA VAL A 92 30.79 -3.87 19.58
C VAL A 92 29.87 -3.14 18.59
N GLY A 93 30.31 -1.99 18.08
CA GLY A 93 29.56 -1.21 17.08
C GLY A 93 29.44 -1.95 15.75
N ALA A 94 30.51 -2.58 15.26
CA ALA A 94 30.49 -3.36 14.03
C ALA A 94 29.53 -4.56 14.12
N ASP A 95 29.54 -5.28 15.25
CA ASP A 95 28.64 -6.41 15.49
C ASP A 95 27.16 -5.98 15.58
N ALA A 96 26.88 -4.85 16.22
CA ALA A 96 25.53 -4.28 16.29
C ALA A 96 25.02 -3.86 14.91
N VAL A 97 25.84 -3.18 14.10
CA VAL A 97 25.52 -2.78 12.72
C VAL A 97 25.24 -4.03 11.86
N LYS A 98 26.09 -5.05 11.95
CA LYS A 98 25.91 -6.33 11.24
C LYS A 98 24.59 -7.00 11.61
N SER A 99 24.29 -7.10 12.90
CA SER A 99 23.05 -7.71 13.40
C SER A 99 21.81 -6.98 12.90
N ILE A 100 21.86 -5.65 12.83
CA ILE A 100 20.76 -4.83 12.32
C ILE A 100 20.60 -4.96 10.81
N ARG A 101 21.70 -4.96 10.03
CA ARG A 101 21.65 -5.25 8.59
C ARG A 101 20.95 -6.58 8.31
N ASN A 102 21.28 -7.62 9.10
CA ASN A 102 20.66 -8.94 8.96
C ASN A 102 19.17 -8.92 9.30
N MET A 103 18.79 -8.30 10.43
CA MET A 103 17.38 -8.18 10.85
C MET A 103 16.54 -7.44 9.80
N LEU A 104 17.03 -6.31 9.30
CA LEU A 104 16.31 -5.52 8.32
C LEU A 104 16.32 -6.19 6.93
N GLY A 105 17.41 -6.85 6.52
CA GLY A 105 17.41 -7.65 5.29
C GLY A 105 16.40 -8.80 5.32
N ALA A 106 16.23 -9.46 6.47
CA ALA A 106 15.21 -10.48 6.63
C ALA A 106 13.78 -9.90 6.69
N PHE A 107 13.60 -8.75 7.34
CA PHE A 107 12.34 -8.02 7.33
C PHE A 107 11.90 -7.67 5.90
N LEU A 108 12.79 -7.07 5.10
CA LEU A 108 12.53 -6.69 3.72
C LEU A 108 12.22 -7.92 2.86
N ARG A 109 12.96 -9.03 3.03
CA ARG A 109 12.62 -10.31 2.38
C ARG A 109 11.24 -10.81 2.73
N SER A 110 10.85 -10.77 4.00
CA SER A 110 9.53 -11.24 4.41
C SER A 110 8.38 -10.36 3.89
N SER A 111 8.67 -9.13 3.47
CA SER A 111 7.66 -8.24 2.87
C SER A 111 7.21 -8.70 1.48
N VAL A 112 8.05 -9.46 0.76
CA VAL A 112 7.78 -9.91 -0.61
C VAL A 112 7.86 -11.42 -0.79
N ILE A 113 8.84 -12.07 -0.17
CA ILE A 113 8.98 -13.52 -0.22
C ILE A 113 8.02 -14.15 0.78
N GLY A 114 7.08 -14.88 0.22
CA GLY A 114 6.18 -15.75 0.94
C GLY A 114 6.86 -16.84 1.78
N LYS A 115 6.31 -17.14 2.96
CA LYS A 115 6.79 -18.25 3.80
C LYS A 115 6.19 -19.58 3.36
N ALA A 116 7.02 -20.61 3.31
CA ALA A 116 6.54 -21.99 3.27
C ALA A 116 6.07 -22.41 4.68
N ILE A 117 4.83 -22.86 4.79
CA ILE A 117 4.28 -23.49 6.01
C ILE A 117 3.76 -24.87 5.58
N GLY A 118 4.54 -25.91 5.82
CA GLY A 118 4.30 -27.23 5.21
C GLY A 118 4.42 -27.15 3.69
N ASP A 119 3.43 -27.70 2.97
CA ASP A 119 3.38 -27.71 1.50
C ASP A 119 2.81 -26.41 0.89
N VAL A 120 2.37 -25.46 1.73
CA VAL A 120 1.71 -24.22 1.27
C VAL A 120 2.68 -23.05 1.35
N ARG A 121 2.88 -22.36 0.22
CA ARG A 121 3.62 -21.09 0.17
C ARG A 121 2.63 -19.94 0.37
N GLN A 122 2.65 -19.32 1.54
CA GLN A 122 1.86 -18.11 1.79
C GLN A 122 2.46 -16.95 0.99
N PRO A 123 1.67 -16.03 0.40
CA PRO A 123 2.21 -14.86 -0.27
C PRO A 123 2.94 -13.92 0.70
N GLY A 124 3.89 -13.14 0.19
CA GLY A 124 4.50 -12.06 0.96
C GLY A 124 3.49 -10.98 1.34
N HIS A 125 3.84 -10.11 2.28
CA HIS A 125 2.93 -9.05 2.76
C HIS A 125 2.37 -8.19 1.63
N PHE A 126 3.24 -7.67 0.75
CA PHE A 126 2.81 -6.81 -0.34
C PHE A 126 2.11 -7.57 -1.46
N GLN A 127 2.50 -8.81 -1.75
CA GLN A 127 1.77 -9.66 -2.69
C GLN A 127 0.31 -9.82 -2.24
N LYS A 128 0.09 -10.12 -0.95
CA LYS A 128 -1.25 -10.23 -0.40
C LYS A 128 -2.05 -8.92 -0.55
N LEU A 129 -1.41 -7.78 -0.27
CA LEU A 129 -2.07 -6.48 -0.43
C LEU A 129 -2.48 -6.22 -1.88
N VAL A 130 -1.63 -6.55 -2.85
CA VAL A 130 -1.96 -6.40 -4.28
C VAL A 130 -3.10 -7.33 -4.69
N ASP A 131 -3.06 -8.59 -4.26
CA ASP A 131 -4.09 -9.58 -4.56
C ASP A 131 -5.45 -9.18 -3.96
N GLU A 132 -5.46 -8.58 -2.77
CA GLU A 132 -6.68 -8.03 -2.14
C GLU A 132 -7.30 -6.92 -3.01
N ARG A 133 -6.50 -6.00 -3.60
CA ARG A 133 -7.03 -4.94 -4.48
C ARG A 133 -7.57 -5.50 -5.81
N ASP A 134 -6.90 -6.51 -6.35
CA ASP A 134 -7.37 -7.21 -7.56
C ASP A 134 -8.73 -7.88 -7.30
N ALA A 135 -8.88 -8.54 -6.15
CA ALA A 135 -10.15 -9.13 -5.72
C ALA A 135 -11.25 -8.09 -5.45
N ASP A 136 -10.87 -6.90 -4.99
CA ASP A 136 -11.78 -5.76 -4.77
C ASP A 136 -12.19 -5.04 -6.08
N ASN A 137 -11.78 -5.56 -7.25
CA ASN A 137 -12.07 -5.00 -8.57
C ASN A 137 -11.54 -3.57 -8.73
N TYR A 138 -10.35 -3.30 -8.19
CA TYR A 138 -9.62 -2.07 -8.53
C TYR A 138 -9.37 -2.03 -10.03
N ASP A 139 -9.21 -0.82 -10.57
CA ASP A 139 -8.96 -0.66 -11.99
C ASP A 139 -7.66 -1.35 -12.43
N GLU A 140 -7.68 -1.97 -13.61
CA GLU A 140 -6.57 -2.80 -14.11
C GLU A 140 -5.24 -2.04 -14.17
N ASP A 141 -5.27 -0.74 -14.50
CA ASP A 141 -4.07 0.10 -14.55
C ASP A 141 -3.50 0.37 -13.14
N VAL A 142 -4.36 0.49 -12.14
CA VAL A 142 -3.97 0.65 -10.73
C VAL A 142 -3.31 -0.63 -10.22
N VAL A 143 -3.95 -1.78 -10.44
CA VAL A 143 -3.40 -3.10 -10.07
C VAL A 143 -2.10 -3.39 -10.83
N GLY A 144 -2.04 -3.07 -12.13
CA GLY A 144 -0.85 -3.22 -12.96
C GLY A 144 0.33 -2.39 -12.46
N SER A 145 0.10 -1.15 -12.04
CA SER A 145 1.13 -0.30 -11.42
C SER A 145 1.64 -0.89 -10.11
N LEU A 146 0.74 -1.39 -9.26
CA LEU A 146 1.12 -2.06 -8.01
C LEU A 146 1.94 -3.33 -8.24
N ARG A 147 1.56 -4.16 -9.22
CA ARG A 147 2.32 -5.37 -9.60
C ARG A 147 3.73 -5.02 -10.10
N LYS A 148 3.87 -3.95 -10.87
CA LYS A 148 5.19 -3.46 -11.30
C LYS A 148 6.04 -3.05 -10.09
N LYS A 149 5.49 -2.27 -9.16
CA LYS A 149 6.20 -1.86 -7.93
C LYS A 149 6.57 -3.03 -7.04
N LEU A 150 5.71 -4.04 -6.97
CA LEU A 150 6.00 -5.28 -6.27
C LEU A 150 7.19 -6.02 -6.92
N SER A 151 7.22 -6.11 -8.25
CA SER A 151 8.34 -6.69 -9.00
C SER A 151 9.65 -5.92 -8.75
N ASP A 152 9.61 -4.58 -8.76
CA ASP A 152 10.78 -3.73 -8.48
C ASP A 152 11.32 -3.99 -7.06
N LEU A 153 10.43 -4.15 -6.07
CA LEU A 153 10.81 -4.47 -4.70
C LEU A 153 11.37 -5.89 -4.58
N GLU A 154 10.75 -6.87 -5.24
CA GLU A 154 11.25 -8.24 -5.28
C GLU A 154 12.65 -8.32 -5.86
N GLU A 155 12.92 -7.61 -6.95
CA GLU A 155 14.23 -7.53 -7.57
C GLU A 155 15.27 -6.92 -6.61
N ALA A 156 14.94 -5.77 -6.00
CA ALA A 156 15.82 -5.10 -5.04
C ALA A 156 16.17 -5.98 -3.83
N VAL A 157 15.25 -6.85 -3.42
CA VAL A 157 15.38 -7.71 -2.25
C VAL A 157 16.03 -9.06 -2.56
N ARG A 158 15.85 -9.59 -3.79
CA ARG A 158 16.52 -10.82 -4.27
C ARG A 158 17.96 -10.59 -4.70
N ALA A 159 18.27 -9.40 -5.21
CA ALA A 159 19.61 -9.02 -5.56
C ALA A 159 20.50 -9.03 -4.30
N GLU A 160 21.22 -10.14 -4.07
CA GLU A 160 22.33 -10.23 -3.10
C GLU A 160 23.52 -9.34 -3.48
N THR A 161 23.39 -8.56 -4.56
CA THR A 161 24.44 -7.71 -5.10
C THR A 161 24.58 -6.39 -4.36
N ASN A 162 25.77 -5.81 -4.54
CA ASN A 162 26.35 -4.57 -4.00
C ASN A 162 25.50 -3.27 -4.10
N GLY A 163 24.20 -3.35 -4.40
CA GLY A 163 23.30 -2.21 -4.25
C GLY A 163 23.28 -1.76 -2.79
N THR A 164 23.34 -0.44 -2.55
CA THR A 164 23.34 0.08 -1.19
C THR A 164 22.04 -0.34 -0.51
N PHE A 165 22.14 -0.78 0.74
CA PHE A 165 21.02 -1.19 1.57
C PHE A 165 19.85 -0.18 1.57
N GLU A 166 20.17 1.09 1.35
CA GLU A 166 19.26 2.21 1.12
C GLU A 166 18.33 2.02 -0.09
N GLN A 167 18.81 1.45 -1.20
CA GLN A 167 17.99 1.17 -2.38
C GLN A 167 16.86 0.19 -2.07
N ARG A 168 17.14 -0.82 -1.23
CA ARG A 168 16.13 -1.80 -0.81
C ARG A 168 15.07 -1.15 0.08
N VAL A 169 15.49 -0.25 0.98
CA VAL A 169 14.58 0.52 1.83
C VAL A 169 13.77 1.52 1.01
N ALA A 170 14.37 2.19 0.03
CA ALA A 170 13.67 3.08 -0.89
C ALA A 170 12.61 2.33 -1.70
N ALA A 171 12.92 1.14 -2.21
CA ALA A 171 11.94 0.30 -2.90
C ALA A 171 10.77 -0.11 -1.98
N TYR A 172 11.07 -0.48 -0.72
CA TYR A 172 10.04 -0.82 0.27
C TYR A 172 9.12 0.37 0.57
N THR A 173 9.70 1.54 0.77
CA THR A 173 8.96 2.78 1.04
C THR A 173 8.12 3.18 -0.17
N ALA A 174 8.67 3.07 -1.38
CA ALA A 174 7.95 3.34 -2.61
C ALA A 174 6.75 2.39 -2.80
N MET A 175 6.91 1.10 -2.46
CA MET A 175 5.80 0.14 -2.50
C MET A 175 4.72 0.47 -1.46
N SER A 176 5.12 0.82 -0.24
CA SER A 176 4.20 1.23 0.83
C SER A 176 3.37 2.45 0.41
N GLN A 177 4.02 3.48 -0.15
CA GLN A 177 3.36 4.68 -0.65
C GLN A 177 2.48 4.41 -1.88
N ALA A 178 2.88 3.47 -2.74
CA ALA A 178 2.10 3.09 -3.92
C ALA A 178 0.76 2.46 -3.52
N ILE A 179 0.73 1.62 -2.47
CA ILE A 179 -0.52 1.07 -1.93
C ILE A 179 -1.46 2.18 -1.44
N GLU A 180 -0.94 3.11 -0.63
CA GLU A 180 -1.75 4.23 -0.13
C GLU A 180 -2.28 5.11 -1.27
N SER A 181 -1.44 5.36 -2.28
CA SER A 181 -1.80 6.16 -3.45
C SER A 181 -2.85 5.46 -4.33
N ALA A 182 -2.74 4.14 -4.49
CA ALA A 182 -3.71 3.33 -5.21
C ALA A 182 -5.09 3.38 -4.55
N ASP A 183 -5.15 3.27 -3.21
CA ASP A 183 -6.40 3.35 -2.46
C ASP A 183 -7.05 4.73 -2.59
N GLN A 184 -6.26 5.81 -2.60
CA GLN A 184 -6.76 7.17 -2.84
C GLN A 184 -7.27 7.37 -4.27
N GLU A 185 -6.55 6.85 -5.26
CA GLU A 185 -6.92 6.97 -6.67
C GLU A 185 -8.22 6.20 -6.96
N GLN A 186 -8.30 4.94 -6.51
CA GLN A 186 -9.49 4.11 -6.67
C GLN A 186 -10.72 4.80 -6.07
N LYS A 187 -10.59 5.34 -4.85
CA LYS A 187 -11.68 6.08 -4.18
C LYS A 187 -12.19 7.26 -5.01
N LYS A 188 -11.30 8.01 -5.67
CA LYS A 188 -11.72 9.14 -6.54
C LYS A 188 -12.48 8.65 -7.76
N ARG A 189 -12.03 7.54 -8.36
CA ARG A 189 -12.66 6.96 -9.55
C ARG A 189 -14.04 6.39 -9.22
N ASP A 190 -14.16 5.68 -8.11
CA ASP A 190 -15.44 5.14 -7.65
C ASP A 190 -16.44 6.26 -7.32
N GLU A 191 -15.98 7.35 -6.70
CA GLU A 191 -16.83 8.52 -6.48
C GLU A 191 -17.32 9.12 -7.81
N LYS A 192 -16.43 9.26 -8.80
CA LYS A 192 -16.81 9.75 -10.13
C LYS A 192 -17.83 8.84 -10.81
N ARG A 193 -17.65 7.52 -10.75
CA ARG A 193 -18.61 6.52 -11.27
C ARG A 193 -19.95 6.64 -10.60
N ARG A 194 -19.98 6.80 -9.27
CA ARG A 194 -21.21 6.96 -8.48
C ARG A 194 -21.97 8.22 -8.88
N VAL A 195 -21.27 9.35 -9.02
CA VAL A 195 -21.87 10.62 -9.46
C VAL A 195 -22.42 10.51 -10.89
N GLN A 196 -21.66 9.90 -11.80
CA GLN A 196 -22.10 9.71 -13.19
C GLN A 196 -23.32 8.79 -13.26
N ALA A 197 -23.32 7.65 -12.56
CA ALA A 197 -24.46 6.74 -12.53
C ALA A 197 -25.73 7.40 -11.96
N ALA A 198 -25.58 8.29 -10.97
CA ALA A 198 -26.70 9.08 -10.46
C ALA A 198 -27.23 10.08 -11.50
N ALA A 199 -26.34 10.74 -12.26
CA ALA A 199 -26.72 11.64 -13.34
C ALA A 199 -27.42 10.89 -14.48
N ASP A 200 -26.89 9.73 -14.89
CA ASP A 200 -27.45 8.88 -15.94
C ASP A 200 -28.84 8.36 -15.55
N LYS A 201 -29.02 7.93 -14.29
CA LYS A 201 -30.32 7.51 -13.77
C LYS A 201 -31.35 8.65 -13.82
N LYS A 202 -30.93 9.88 -13.51
CA LYS A 202 -31.80 11.05 -13.60
C LYS A 202 -32.15 11.37 -15.06
N ALA A 203 -31.17 11.34 -15.96
CA ALA A 203 -31.38 11.55 -17.39
C ALA A 203 -32.33 10.50 -17.99
N ALA A 204 -32.16 9.21 -17.63
CA ALA A 204 -33.03 8.13 -18.06
C ALA A 204 -34.48 8.30 -17.56
N LYS A 205 -34.66 8.80 -16.33
CA LYS A 205 -36.00 9.11 -15.79
C LYS A 205 -36.68 10.22 -16.60
N VAL A 206 -35.97 11.31 -16.87
CA VAL A 206 -36.47 12.43 -17.68
C VAL A 206 -36.85 11.96 -19.09
N ALA A 207 -35.98 11.19 -19.75
CA ALA A 207 -36.24 10.65 -21.07
C ALA A 207 -37.49 9.74 -21.11
N LYS A 208 -37.70 8.92 -20.07
CA LYS A 208 -38.90 8.08 -19.94
C LYS A 208 -40.17 8.91 -19.76
N GLU A 209 -40.12 9.95 -18.92
CA GLU A 209 -41.25 10.86 -18.71
C GLU A 209 -41.61 11.62 -19.99
N GLU A 210 -40.61 12.08 -20.74
CA GLU A 210 -40.82 12.76 -22.01
C GLU A 210 -41.39 11.83 -23.09
N SER A 211 -40.85 10.63 -23.23
CA SER A 211 -41.38 9.59 -24.14
C SER A 211 -42.86 9.30 -23.85
N THR A 212 -43.21 9.17 -22.56
CA THR A 212 -44.60 8.95 -22.12
C THR A 212 -45.49 10.15 -22.49
N ARG A 213 -45.00 11.38 -22.31
CA ARG A 213 -45.73 12.60 -22.67
C ARG A 213 -45.97 12.70 -24.18
N VAL A 214 -44.98 12.35 -25.00
CA VAL A 214 -45.11 12.33 -26.47
C VAL A 214 -46.13 11.29 -26.91
N ALA A 215 -46.07 10.07 -26.36
CA ALA A 215 -47.03 9.00 -26.66
C ALA A 215 -48.48 9.42 -26.32
N ASN A 216 -48.68 10.01 -25.14
CA ASN A 216 -49.99 10.50 -24.72
C ASN A 216 -50.52 11.61 -25.64
N ARG A 217 -49.64 12.52 -26.09
CA ARG A 217 -50.02 13.59 -27.04
C ARG A 217 -50.43 13.02 -28.40
N GLN A 218 -49.71 12.01 -28.90
CA GLN A 218 -50.07 11.35 -30.16
C GLN A 218 -51.41 10.61 -30.05
N ALA A 219 -51.65 9.91 -28.93
CA ALA A 219 -52.92 9.25 -28.68
C ALA A 219 -54.10 10.23 -28.65
N ALA A 220 -53.94 11.39 -27.99
CA ALA A 220 -54.97 12.43 -27.95
C ALA A 220 -55.27 13.01 -29.36
N LEU A 221 -54.23 13.27 -30.17
CA LEU A 221 -54.40 13.74 -31.55
C LEU A 221 -55.08 12.69 -32.43
N ALA A 222 -54.76 11.41 -32.26
CA ALA A 222 -55.41 10.32 -32.99
C ALA A 222 -56.90 10.22 -32.65
N GLN A 223 -57.27 10.31 -31.36
CA GLN A 223 -58.66 10.35 -30.93
C GLN A 223 -59.41 11.55 -31.50
N GLN A 224 -58.78 12.73 -31.55
CA GLN A 224 -59.39 13.92 -32.16
C GLN A 224 -59.67 13.73 -33.65
N ARG A 225 -58.72 13.14 -34.41
CA ARG A 225 -58.93 12.83 -35.83
C ARG A 225 -60.07 11.84 -36.05
N GLN A 226 -60.14 10.78 -35.24
CA GLN A 226 -61.24 9.81 -35.33
C GLN A 226 -62.60 10.45 -35.03
N ALA A 227 -62.68 11.33 -34.03
CA ALA A 227 -63.91 12.05 -33.72
C ALA A 227 -64.34 13.01 -34.85
N GLU A 228 -63.38 13.66 -35.52
CA GLU A 228 -63.66 14.49 -36.70
C GLU A 228 -64.12 13.67 -37.90
N GLU A 229 -63.50 12.52 -38.17
CA GLU A 229 -63.91 11.60 -39.24
C GLU A 229 -65.33 11.07 -39.02
N GLN A 230 -65.66 10.65 -37.78
CA GLN A 230 -67.02 10.23 -37.42
C GLN A 230 -68.03 11.37 -37.61
N ARG A 231 -67.71 12.60 -37.21
CA ARG A 231 -68.58 13.77 -37.46
C ARG A 231 -68.78 14.03 -38.94
N ARG A 232 -67.75 13.86 -39.76
CA ARG A 232 -67.85 14.00 -41.23
C ARG A 232 -68.70 12.91 -41.85
N GLN A 233 -68.59 11.66 -41.40
CA GLN A 233 -69.46 10.56 -41.86
C GLN A 233 -70.92 10.83 -41.52
N VAL A 234 -71.24 11.18 -40.27
CA VAL A 234 -72.61 11.52 -39.87
C VAL A 234 -73.17 12.69 -40.70
N ALA A 235 -72.36 13.71 -40.98
CA ALA A 235 -72.77 14.84 -41.81
C ALA A 235 -72.94 14.48 -43.30
N ALA A 236 -72.16 13.52 -43.81
CA ALA A 236 -72.29 13.02 -45.18
C ALA A 236 -73.54 12.14 -45.35
N ASP A 237 -73.81 11.26 -44.38
CA ASP A 237 -75.01 10.41 -44.36
C ASP A 237 -76.29 11.25 -44.26
N ALA A 238 -76.29 12.31 -43.45
CA ALA A 238 -77.41 13.25 -43.36
C ALA A 238 -77.69 14.00 -44.68
N ARG A 239 -76.67 14.21 -45.52
CA ARG A 239 -76.83 14.83 -46.86
C ARG A 239 -77.29 13.84 -47.93
N SER A 240 -77.14 12.54 -47.71
CA SER A 240 -77.59 11.48 -48.62
C SER A 240 -79.09 11.15 -48.49
N ILE A 241 -79.76 11.67 -47.46
CA ILE A 241 -81.17 11.40 -47.14
C ILE A 241 -82.10 12.54 -47.63
N LEU A 242 -81.53 13.65 -48.12
CA LEU A 242 -82.24 14.74 -48.79
C LEU A 242 -82.17 14.59 -50.31
#